data_AF-A0A4R4R6U4-F1
#
_entry.id   AF-A0A4R4R6U4-F1
#
_cell.length_a   1.000
_cell.length_b   1.000
_cell.length_c   1.000
_cell.angle_alpha   90.00
_cell.angle_beta   90.00
_cell.angle_gamma   90.00
#
_symmetry.space_group_name_H-M   'P 1'
#
loop_
_entity.id
_entity.type
_entity.pdbx_description
1 polymer ?
#
loop_
_entity_poly.entity_id
_entity_poly.type
_entity_poly.pdbx_seq_one_letter_code
_entity_poly.pdbx_strand_id
1 'polypeptide(L)'
;MTFPTKAHLYAQVPVAWALRSAGHEVCVASRPDLVEDITRTGLTAVPVGEVLDLESRLREGGVADAPDGRDLLTMDELRPERATYDALHGLFTVLTTEGFPLVSSPDTIDQLVGFAREWRPDLLIWDPQVIAGGVAARVCGAAHARLLYGLD
;
A
#
# COMPACT_ATOMS: atom_id res chain seq x y z
N MET A 1 -0.74 -2.88 6.01
CA MET A 1 -1.87 -2.72 5.06
C MET A 1 -1.35 -3.05 3.67
N THR A 2 -2.18 -3.72 2.87
CA THR A 2 -1.88 -4.18 1.51
C THR A 2 -2.52 -3.24 0.49
N PHE A 3 -1.89 -3.05 -0.67
CA PHE A 3 -2.51 -2.33 -1.79
C PHE A 3 -3.71 -3.14 -2.32
N PRO A 4 -4.83 -2.51 -2.73
CA PRO A 4 -6.08 -3.21 -3.05
C PRO A 4 -6.05 -3.89 -4.44
N THR A 5 -5.04 -4.73 -4.71
CA THR A 5 -4.97 -5.58 -5.90
C THR A 5 -4.43 -6.97 -5.56
N LYS A 6 -4.85 -7.96 -6.35
CA LYS A 6 -4.40 -9.36 -6.22
C LYS A 6 -2.88 -9.51 -6.32
N ALA A 7 -2.25 -8.78 -7.24
CA ALA A 7 -0.81 -8.88 -7.47
C ALA A 7 -0.01 -8.52 -6.22
N HIS A 8 -0.40 -7.43 -5.54
CA HIS A 8 0.24 -7.00 -4.30
C HIS A 8 -0.10 -7.94 -3.14
N LEU A 9 -1.34 -8.40 -3.04
CA LEU A 9 -1.74 -9.40 -2.04
C LEU A 9 -0.90 -10.68 -2.13
N TYR A 10 -0.80 -11.26 -3.32
CA TYR A 10 -0.16 -12.56 -3.50
C TYR A 10 1.34 -12.53 -3.18
N ALA A 11 2.01 -11.39 -3.31
CA ALA A 11 3.39 -11.22 -2.84
C ALA A 11 3.51 -11.37 -1.31
N GLN A 12 2.47 -11.06 -0.55
CA GLN A 12 2.47 -11.09 0.92
C GLN A 12 1.93 -12.41 1.50
N VAL A 13 1.13 -13.15 0.73
CA VAL A 13 0.48 -14.41 1.16
C VAL A 13 1.47 -15.44 1.73
N PRO A 14 2.63 -15.74 1.10
CA PRO A 14 3.56 -16.74 1.63
C PRO A 14 4.11 -16.36 3.02
N VAL A 15 4.46 -15.08 3.22
CA VAL A 15 4.99 -14.59 4.51
C VAL A 15 3.89 -14.60 5.58
N ALA A 16 2.68 -14.18 5.24
CA ALA A 16 1.54 -14.22 6.16
C ALA A 16 1.24 -15.67 6.62
N TRP A 17 1.27 -16.63 5.70
CA TRP A 17 1.10 -18.05 6.04
C TRP A 17 2.26 -18.63 6.84
N ALA A 18 3.50 -18.22 6.57
CA ALA A 18 4.66 -18.66 7.35
C ALA A 18 4.53 -18.19 8.81
N LEU A 19 4.17 -16.92 9.04
CA LEU A 19 3.94 -16.37 10.38
C LEU A 19 2.79 -17.10 11.09
N ARG A 20 1.67 -17.32 10.39
CA ARG A 20 0.53 -18.04 10.96
C ARG A 20 0.89 -19.47 11.33
N SER A 21 1.63 -20.17 10.47
CA SER A 21 2.07 -21.55 10.71
C SER A 21 3.10 -21.67 11.84
N ALA A 22 3.84 -20.59 12.10
CA ALA A 22 4.72 -20.47 13.26
C ALA A 22 3.96 -20.17 14.58
N GLY A 23 2.64 -20.02 14.54
CA GLY A 23 1.79 -19.81 15.72
C GLY A 23 1.41 -18.35 16.00
N HIS A 24 1.77 -17.41 15.12
CA HIS A 24 1.36 -16.01 15.26
C HIS A 24 -0.10 -15.79 14.83
N GLU A 25 -0.78 -14.86 15.48
CA GLU A 25 -2.06 -14.34 14.99
C GLU A 25 -1.81 -13.40 13.82
N VAL A 26 -2.42 -13.67 12.68
CA VAL A 26 -2.19 -12.92 11.44
C VAL A 26 -3.52 -12.50 10.82
N CYS A 27 -3.63 -11.22 10.51
CA CYS A 27 -4.70 -10.65 9.71
C CYS A 27 -4.12 -9.77 8.58
N VAL A 28 -4.91 -9.55 7.53
CA VAL A 28 -4.53 -8.72 6.39
C VAL A 28 -5.52 -7.56 6.29
N ALA A 29 -5.02 -6.35 6.52
CA ALA A 29 -5.78 -5.13 6.36
C ALA A 29 -5.65 -4.57 4.94
N SER A 30 -6.78 -4.31 4.28
CA SER A 30 -6.85 -3.69 2.94
C SER A 30 -8.21 -3.02 2.74
N ARG A 31 -8.42 -2.39 1.59
CA ARG A 31 -9.73 -1.83 1.21
C ARG A 31 -10.78 -2.94 1.07
N PRO A 32 -12.09 -2.63 1.26
CA PRO A 32 -13.17 -3.63 1.20
C PRO A 32 -13.20 -4.45 -0.10
N ASP A 33 -12.81 -3.85 -1.22
CA ASP A 33 -12.70 -4.46 -2.54
C ASP A 33 -11.76 -5.68 -2.61
N LEU A 34 -10.81 -5.81 -1.67
CA LEU A 34 -9.87 -6.94 -1.63
C LEU A 34 -10.28 -8.05 -0.63
N VAL A 35 -11.37 -7.87 0.13
CA VAL A 35 -11.75 -8.81 1.22
C VAL A 35 -12.00 -10.23 0.71
N GLU A 36 -12.72 -10.39 -0.40
CA GLU A 36 -12.97 -11.71 -0.98
C GLU A 36 -11.65 -12.39 -1.38
N ASP A 37 -10.75 -11.66 -2.02
CA ASP A 37 -9.47 -12.23 -2.44
C ASP A 37 -8.57 -12.62 -1.26
N ILE A 38 -8.54 -11.80 -0.20
CA ILE A 38 -7.83 -12.14 1.04
C ILE A 38 -8.40 -13.43 1.63
N THR A 39 -9.72 -13.51 1.81
CA THR A 39 -10.35 -14.69 2.43
C THR A 39 -10.16 -15.96 1.59
N ARG A 40 -10.12 -15.86 0.25
CA ARG A 40 -9.81 -16.98 -0.65
C ARG A 40 -8.39 -17.53 -0.49
N THR A 41 -7.46 -16.74 0.05
CA THR A 41 -6.12 -17.24 0.42
C THR A 41 -6.11 -17.97 1.77
N GLY A 42 -7.26 -18.03 2.45
CA GLY A 42 -7.43 -18.61 3.78
C GLY A 42 -6.98 -17.70 4.92
N LEU A 43 -6.60 -16.45 4.65
CA LEU A 43 -6.20 -15.44 5.65
C LEU A 43 -7.41 -14.64 6.16
N THR A 44 -7.31 -14.11 7.38
CA THR A 44 -8.34 -13.23 7.95
C THR A 44 -8.24 -11.83 7.37
N ALA A 45 -9.33 -11.33 6.78
CA ALA A 45 -9.40 -9.98 6.22
C ALA A 45 -9.89 -8.96 7.25
N VAL A 46 -9.28 -7.77 7.25
CA VAL A 46 -9.73 -6.60 8.01
C VAL A 46 -10.01 -5.47 7.02
N PRO A 47 -11.29 -5.15 6.71
CA PRO A 47 -11.61 -4.05 5.82
C PRO A 47 -11.25 -2.71 6.48
N VAL A 48 -10.56 -1.85 5.74
CA VAL A 48 -10.16 -0.51 6.17
C VAL A 48 -10.47 0.50 5.07
N GLY A 49 -11.15 1.58 5.43
CA GLY A 49 -11.61 2.62 4.51
C GLY A 49 -12.78 2.15 3.64
N GLU A 50 -13.10 2.97 2.64
CA GLU A 50 -14.16 2.67 1.66
C GLU A 50 -13.62 1.88 0.46
N VAL A 51 -14.53 1.37 -0.38
CA VAL A 51 -14.17 0.75 -1.67
C VAL A 51 -13.39 1.76 -2.51
N LEU A 52 -12.23 1.36 -3.05
CA LEU A 52 -11.43 2.25 -3.90
C LEU A 52 -11.88 2.26 -5.36
N ASP A 53 -12.34 1.11 -5.88
CA ASP A 53 -12.64 0.86 -7.30
C ASP A 53 -11.54 1.38 -8.24
N LEU A 54 -10.32 0.89 -8.00
CA LEU A 54 -9.13 1.34 -8.72
C LEU A 54 -9.27 1.17 -10.24
N GLU A 55 -9.95 0.11 -10.70
CA GLU A 55 -10.14 -0.13 -12.13
C GLU A 55 -10.96 0.99 -12.78
N SER A 56 -12.07 1.42 -12.16
CA SER A 56 -12.86 2.54 -12.67
C SER A 56 -12.09 3.85 -12.62
N ARG A 57 -11.37 4.11 -11.54
CA ARG A 57 -10.53 5.32 -11.42
C ARG A 57 -9.42 5.39 -12.47
N LEU A 58 -8.83 4.26 -12.84
CA LEU A 58 -7.84 4.20 -13.91
C LEU A 58 -8.49 4.43 -15.30
N ARG A 59 -9.76 4.03 -15.50
CA ARG A 59 -10.48 4.29 -16.76
C ARG A 59 -10.93 5.74 -16.91
N GLU A 60 -11.24 6.42 -15.80
CA GLU A 60 -11.61 7.84 -15.77
C GLU A 60 -10.43 8.78 -16.06
N GLY A 61 -9.21 8.21 -16.04
CA GLY A 61 -7.97 8.90 -16.29
C GLY A 61 -7.38 9.56 -15.04
N GLY A 62 -6.10 9.89 -15.10
CA GLY A 62 -5.37 10.49 -13.99
C GLY A 62 -4.13 11.24 -14.44
N VAL A 63 -3.22 11.48 -13.50
CA VAL A 63 -1.96 12.21 -13.78
C VAL A 63 -1.19 11.58 -14.94
N ALA A 64 -1.22 10.25 -15.08
CA ALA A 64 -0.59 9.52 -16.18
C ALA A 64 -1.15 9.86 -17.58
N ASP A 65 -2.35 10.44 -17.66
CA ASP A 65 -3.02 10.80 -18.92
C ASP A 65 -2.84 12.28 -19.28
N ALA A 66 -2.24 13.08 -18.38
CA ALA A 66 -1.85 14.44 -18.68
C ALA A 66 -0.62 14.47 -19.62
N PRO A 67 -0.41 15.56 -20.39
CA PRO A 67 0.84 15.78 -21.12
C PRO A 67 2.04 15.62 -20.17
N ASP A 68 3.03 14.82 -20.57
CA ASP A 68 4.23 14.47 -19.80
C ASP A 68 3.98 13.73 -18.47
N GLY A 69 2.72 13.38 -18.16
CA GLY A 69 2.33 12.72 -16.92
C GLY A 69 2.94 11.34 -16.70
N ARG A 70 3.20 10.61 -17.80
CA ARG A 70 3.92 9.33 -17.75
C ARG A 70 5.39 9.50 -17.37
N ASP A 71 6.04 10.55 -17.88
CA ASP A 71 7.43 10.85 -17.54
C ASP A 71 7.53 11.24 -16.06
N LEU A 72 6.53 11.97 -15.54
CA LEU A 72 6.42 12.34 -14.12
C LEU A 72 6.11 11.18 -13.17
N LEU A 73 5.75 10.01 -13.69
CA LEU A 73 5.45 8.80 -12.91
C LEU A 73 6.45 7.66 -13.17
N THR A 74 7.47 7.89 -13.99
CA THR A 74 8.49 6.89 -14.31
C THR A 74 9.40 6.68 -13.11
N MET A 75 9.30 5.51 -12.47
CA MET A 75 10.08 5.16 -11.28
C MET A 75 11.32 4.30 -11.60
N ASP A 76 11.44 3.78 -12.82
CA ASP A 76 12.51 2.88 -13.26
C ASP A 76 13.59 3.58 -14.11
N GLU A 77 13.66 4.91 -14.07
CA GLU A 77 14.70 5.69 -14.75
C GLU A 77 16.04 5.59 -14.01
N LEU A 78 16.97 4.81 -14.57
CA LEU A 78 18.30 4.58 -13.99
C LEU A 78 19.41 5.39 -14.66
N ARG A 79 19.13 6.11 -15.76
CA ARG A 79 20.15 6.88 -16.48
C ARG A 79 20.47 8.18 -15.71
N PRO A 80 21.72 8.40 -15.27
CA PRO A 80 22.08 9.56 -14.46
C PRO A 80 21.77 10.91 -15.13
N GLU A 81 21.86 10.98 -16.45
CA GLU A 81 21.55 12.18 -17.24
C GLU A 81 20.05 12.52 -17.29
N ARG A 82 19.17 11.58 -16.90
CA ARG A 82 17.71 11.76 -16.83
C ARG A 82 17.17 11.77 -15.41
N ALA A 83 17.84 11.09 -14.47
CA ALA A 83 17.55 11.13 -13.03
C ALA A 83 18.06 12.42 -12.37
N THR A 84 17.68 13.58 -12.94
CA THR A 84 18.06 14.89 -12.41
C THR A 84 17.25 15.24 -11.16
N TYR A 85 17.72 16.22 -10.39
CA TYR A 85 16.99 16.71 -9.22
C TYR A 85 15.56 17.13 -9.58
N ASP A 86 15.37 17.91 -10.65
CA ASP A 86 14.05 18.40 -11.06
C ASP A 86 13.10 17.25 -11.45
N ALA A 87 13.63 16.24 -12.15
CA ALA A 87 12.85 15.05 -12.52
C ALA A 87 12.42 14.25 -11.28
N LEU A 88 13.35 13.95 -10.37
CA LEU A 88 13.05 13.22 -9.14
C LEU A 88 12.13 14.01 -8.21
N HIS A 89 12.33 15.32 -8.10
CA HIS A 89 11.47 16.20 -7.32
C HIS A 89 10.05 16.26 -7.91
N GLY A 90 9.92 16.33 -9.23
CA GLY A 90 8.63 16.22 -9.93
C GLY A 90 7.92 14.90 -9.63
N LEU A 91 8.65 13.78 -9.76
CA LEU A 91 8.15 12.45 -9.41
C LEU A 91 7.66 12.37 -7.96
N PHE A 92 8.49 12.79 -7.00
CA PHE A 92 8.09 12.78 -5.59
C PHE A 92 6.92 13.71 -5.30
N THR A 93 6.84 14.86 -5.98
CA THR A 93 5.70 15.76 -5.84
C THR A 93 4.42 15.04 -6.24
N VAL A 94 4.38 14.45 -7.44
CA VAL A 94 3.20 13.72 -7.92
C VAL A 94 2.86 12.51 -7.03
N LEU A 95 3.85 11.70 -6.66
CA LEU A 95 3.62 10.54 -5.80
C LEU A 95 3.07 10.95 -4.42
N THR A 96 3.54 12.06 -3.85
CA THR A 96 3.11 12.49 -2.52
C THR A 96 1.78 13.24 -2.52
N THR A 97 1.42 13.94 -3.61
CA THR A 97 0.16 14.69 -3.69
C THR A 97 -0.98 13.88 -4.30
N GLU A 98 -0.68 12.92 -5.19
CA GLU A 98 -1.69 12.18 -5.95
C GLU A 98 -1.61 10.67 -5.71
N GLY A 99 -0.39 10.10 -5.77
CA GLY A 99 -0.19 8.64 -5.70
C GLY A 99 -0.51 8.02 -4.34
N PHE A 100 0.24 8.37 -3.29
CA PHE A 100 0.03 7.82 -1.95
C PHE A 100 -1.33 8.20 -1.35
N PRO A 101 -1.84 9.44 -1.48
CA PRO A 101 -3.15 9.79 -0.94
C PRO A 101 -4.31 9.00 -1.54
N LEU A 102 -4.19 8.51 -2.77
CA LEU A 102 -5.19 7.64 -3.42
C LEU A 102 -5.50 6.40 -2.57
N VAL A 103 -4.46 5.77 -2.04
CA VAL A 103 -4.57 4.51 -1.27
C VAL A 103 -4.41 4.70 0.24
N SER A 104 -3.92 5.87 0.67
CA SER A 104 -3.72 6.26 2.07
C SER A 104 -4.44 7.59 2.36
N SER A 105 -5.75 7.66 2.12
CA SER A 105 -6.54 8.83 2.49
C SER A 105 -6.53 9.06 4.01
N PRO A 106 -6.80 10.29 4.51
CA PRO A 106 -6.86 10.54 5.96
C PRO A 106 -7.79 9.57 6.70
N ASP A 107 -8.97 9.32 6.16
CA ASP A 107 -9.92 8.34 6.72
C ASP A 107 -9.36 6.90 6.74
N THR A 108 -8.69 6.46 5.67
CA THR A 108 -8.06 5.14 5.63
C THR A 108 -6.95 5.02 6.69
N ILE A 109 -6.15 6.07 6.85
CA ILE A 109 -5.09 6.14 7.87
C ILE A 109 -5.71 6.07 9.27
N ASP A 110 -6.74 6.88 9.54
CA ASP A 110 -7.40 6.96 10.83
C ASP A 110 -8.04 5.61 11.21
N GLN A 111 -8.71 4.95 10.27
CA GLN A 111 -9.29 3.63 10.49
C GLN A 111 -8.22 2.57 10.75
N LEU A 112 -7.12 2.56 9.97
CA LEU A 112 -6.01 1.63 10.19
C LEU A 112 -5.35 1.85 11.56
N VAL A 113 -5.15 3.11 11.95
CA VAL A 113 -4.62 3.50 13.26
C VAL A 113 -5.57 3.07 14.37
N GLY A 114 -6.88 3.26 14.19
CA GLY A 114 -7.92 2.82 15.12
C GLY A 114 -7.86 1.32 15.35
N PHE A 115 -7.87 0.53 14.28
CA PHE A 115 -7.72 -0.92 14.35
C PHE A 115 -6.40 -1.33 15.02
N ALA A 116 -5.28 -0.72 14.65
CA ALA A 116 -3.99 -1.05 15.24
C ALA A 116 -3.92 -0.74 16.74
N ARG A 117 -4.59 0.31 17.22
CA ARG A 117 -4.67 0.62 18.65
C ARG A 117 -5.50 -0.41 19.43
N GLU A 118 -6.56 -0.93 18.83
CA GLU A 118 -7.42 -1.94 19.44
C GLU A 118 -6.76 -3.32 19.43
N TRP A 119 -6.29 -3.77 18.26
CA TRP A 119 -5.68 -5.07 18.07
C TRP A 119 -4.29 -5.18 18.71
N ARG A 120 -3.57 -4.06 18.83
CA ARG A 120 -2.21 -3.93 19.40
C ARG A 120 -1.20 -4.90 18.75
N PRO A 121 -0.91 -4.73 17.44
CA PRO A 121 0.06 -5.57 16.76
C PRO A 121 1.47 -5.41 17.32
N ASP A 122 2.22 -6.50 17.42
CA ASP A 122 3.67 -6.46 17.67
C ASP A 122 4.46 -6.13 16.39
N LEU A 123 3.93 -6.51 15.22
CA LEU A 123 4.56 -6.35 13.91
C LEU A 123 3.54 -5.92 12.84
N LEU A 124 3.87 -4.89 12.07
CA LEU A 124 3.15 -4.47 10.87
C LEU A 124 4.02 -4.66 9.62
N ILE A 125 3.59 -5.55 8.74
CA ILE A 125 4.14 -5.70 7.39
C ILE A 125 3.25 -4.91 6.42
N TRP A 126 3.85 -4.06 5.59
CA TRP A 126 3.09 -3.16 4.72
C TRP A 126 3.66 -3.06 3.32
N ASP A 127 2.74 -2.82 2.38
CA ASP A 127 3.03 -2.63 0.96
C ASP A 127 3.74 -1.29 0.72
N PRO A 128 4.78 -1.22 -0.13
CA PRO A 128 5.55 0.01 -0.33
C PRO A 128 4.74 1.18 -0.91
N GLN A 129 3.61 0.92 -1.57
CA GLN A 129 2.72 1.96 -2.10
C GLN A 129 1.70 2.47 -1.06
N VAL A 130 1.59 1.81 0.10
CA VAL A 130 0.56 2.12 1.11
C VAL A 130 1.20 2.65 2.39
N ILE A 131 1.60 3.92 2.36
CA ILE A 131 2.30 4.61 3.46
C ILE A 131 1.53 4.60 4.79
N ALA A 132 0.20 4.44 4.74
CA ALA A 132 -0.64 4.28 5.93
C ALA A 132 -0.13 3.20 6.89
N GLY A 133 0.47 2.12 6.36
CA GLY A 133 1.04 1.04 7.17
C GLY A 133 2.18 1.50 8.08
N GLY A 134 3.10 2.31 7.57
CA GLY A 134 4.19 2.89 8.35
C GLY A 134 3.68 3.88 9.40
N VAL A 135 2.70 4.71 9.04
CA VAL A 135 2.07 5.66 9.97
C VAL A 135 1.40 4.92 11.14
N ALA A 136 0.55 3.93 10.84
CA ALA A 136 -0.16 3.17 11.87
C ALA A 136 0.80 2.48 12.84
N ALA A 137 1.85 1.84 12.33
CA ALA A 137 2.86 1.19 13.16
C ALA A 137 3.57 2.18 14.10
N ARG A 138 3.97 3.35 13.59
CA ARG A 138 4.63 4.39 14.40
C ARG A 138 3.71 4.94 15.48
N VAL A 139 2.42 5.10 15.19
CA VAL A 139 1.44 5.62 16.15
C VAL A 139 1.13 4.60 17.25
N CYS A 140 1.06 3.30 16.94
CA CYS A 140 0.78 2.26 17.95
C CYS A 140 2.03 1.69 18.62
N GLY A 141 3.23 2.01 18.14
CA GLY A 141 4.50 1.54 18.71
C GLY A 141 4.91 0.14 18.25
N ALA A 142 4.28 -0.40 17.20
CA ALA A 142 4.63 -1.71 16.64
C ALA A 142 5.96 -1.67 15.88
N ALA A 143 6.69 -2.79 15.86
CA ALA A 143 7.74 -2.98 14.87
C ALA A 143 7.11 -2.98 13.46
N HIS A 144 7.83 -2.51 12.44
CA HIS A 144 7.30 -2.56 11.09
C HIS A 144 8.36 -2.80 10.03
N ALA A 145 7.94 -3.46 8.95
CA ALA A 145 8.75 -3.78 7.80
C ALA A 145 7.98 -3.50 6.51
N ARG A 146 8.65 -2.89 5.54
CA ARG A 146 8.13 -2.71 4.18
C ARG A 146 8.43 -3.98 3.39
N LEU A 147 7.40 -4.63 2.83
CA LEU A 147 7.57 -5.84 2.03
C LEU A 147 7.45 -5.49 0.55
N LEU A 148 8.59 -5.48 -0.14
CA LEU A 148 8.66 -5.22 -1.57
C LEU A 148 8.00 -6.35 -2.37
N TYR A 149 7.33 -5.99 -3.45
CA TYR A 149 6.79 -6.92 -4.45
C TYR A 149 7.64 -6.98 -5.73
N GLY A 150 8.71 -6.17 -5.80
CA GLY A 150 9.58 -6.01 -6.96
C GLY A 150 10.91 -5.36 -6.57
N LEU A 151 11.61 -4.82 -7.56
CA LEU A 151 12.80 -4.00 -7.32
C LEU A 151 12.41 -2.69 -6.62
N ASP A 152 13.28 -2.22 -5.73
CA ASP A 152 13.21 -0.90 -5.10
C ASP A 152 13.96 0.13 -5.96
#